data_AF-A0A822B238-F1
#
_entry.id   AF-A0A822B238-F1
#
_cell.length_a   1.000
_cell.length_b   1.000
_cell.length_c   1.000
_cell.angle_alpha   90.00
_cell.angle_beta   90.00
_cell.angle_gamma   90.00
#
_symmetry.space_group_name_H-M   'P 1'
#
loop_
_entity.id
_entity.type
_entity.pdbx_description
1 polymer ?
#
loop_
_entity_poly.entity_id
_entity_poly.type
_entity_poly.pdbx_seq_one_letter_code
_entity_poly.pdbx_strand_id
1 'polypeptide(L)'
;MYTQLLKEALLEIEDDDAKSIKELVEYCRLQDDVSKKTLEKIGQEYRDHSPIWWYTGPYFIYSMLNRGLREMNVDIILKMGFFIRHLHNHITELHRQQQDNMPTKLQVFRGQ
;
A
#
# COMPACT_ATOMS: atom_id res chain seq x y z
N MET A 1 -6.59 19.68 -0.63
CA MET A 1 -5.45 20.39 -1.22
C MET A 1 -4.12 19.80 -0.74
N TYR A 2 -3.80 19.80 0.56
CA TYR A 2 -2.54 19.24 1.08
C TYR A 2 -2.35 17.73 0.85
N THR A 3 -3.40 16.92 1.04
CA THR A 3 -3.33 15.46 0.80
C THR A 3 -3.21 15.09 -0.68
N GLN A 4 -3.72 15.94 -1.58
CA GLN A 4 -3.61 15.76 -3.02
C GLN A 4 -2.15 15.96 -3.48
N LEU A 5 -1.53 17.06 -3.04
CA LEU A 5 -0.12 17.35 -3.30
C LEU A 5 0.80 16.27 -2.71
N LEU A 6 0.51 15.80 -1.49
CA LEU A 6 1.25 14.69 -0.88
C LEU A 6 1.13 13.41 -1.70
N LYS A 7 -0.07 13.08 -2.17
CA LYS A 7 -0.29 11.91 -3.03
C LYS A 7 0.52 12.05 -4.31
N GLU A 8 0.43 13.19 -5.00
CA GLU A 8 1.16 13.43 -6.26
C GLU A 8 2.67 13.33 -6.05
N ALA A 9 3.20 13.97 -5.00
CA ALA A 9 4.61 13.85 -4.64
C ALA A 9 5.02 12.40 -4.39
N LEU A 10 4.26 11.62 -3.60
CA LEU A 10 4.55 10.21 -3.33
C LEU A 10 4.55 9.34 -4.59
N LEU A 11 3.71 9.67 -5.58
CA LEU A 11 3.65 8.92 -6.84
C LEU A 11 4.83 9.23 -7.77
N GLU A 12 5.41 10.42 -7.65
CA GLU A 12 6.56 10.88 -8.44
C GLU A 12 7.92 10.46 -7.86
N ILE A 13 7.98 10.04 -6.59
CA ILE A 13 9.23 9.55 -6.01
C ILE A 13 9.68 8.31 -6.80
N GLU A 14 10.90 8.36 -7.35
CA GLU A 14 11.59 7.20 -7.88
C GLU A 14 12.38 6.53 -6.76
N ASP A 15 11.91 5.35 -6.33
CA ASP A 15 12.59 4.55 -5.31
C ASP A 15 13.00 3.20 -5.86
N ASP A 16 14.12 2.68 -5.37
CA ASP A 16 14.44 1.26 -5.51
C ASP A 16 13.50 0.45 -4.61
N ASP A 17 12.58 -0.28 -5.23
CA ASP A 17 11.62 -1.13 -4.53
C ASP A 17 12.30 -2.14 -3.60
N ALA A 18 13.42 -2.75 -4.01
CA ALA A 18 14.09 -3.76 -3.19
C ALA A 18 14.67 -3.13 -1.92
N LYS A 19 15.25 -1.94 -2.05
CA LYS A 19 15.70 -1.14 -0.91
C LYS A 19 14.53 -0.73 -0.02
N SER A 20 13.45 -0.25 -0.61
CA SER A 20 12.26 0.23 0.11
C SER A 20 11.56 -0.87 0.91
N ILE A 21 11.44 -2.08 0.32
CA ILE A 21 10.91 -3.26 1.00
C ILE A 21 11.80 -3.64 2.18
N LYS A 22 13.13 -3.63 2.00
CA LYS A 22 14.07 -3.92 3.08
C LYS A 22 13.94 -2.91 4.22
N GLU A 23 13.88 -1.62 3.90
CA GLU A 23 13.69 -0.56 4.91
C GLU A 23 12.35 -0.69 5.65
N LEU A 24 11.27 -1.05 4.95
CA LEU A 24 9.97 -1.32 5.58
C LEU A 24 10.07 -2.50 6.55
N VAL A 25 10.69 -3.61 6.13
CA VAL A 25 10.87 -4.79 6.98
C VAL A 25 11.71 -4.45 8.21
N GLU A 26 12.79 -3.69 8.05
CA GLU A 26 13.63 -3.23 9.16
C GLU A 26 12.87 -2.30 10.11
N TYR A 27 12.09 -1.35 9.58
CA TYR A 27 11.23 -0.47 10.36
C TYR A 27 10.22 -1.27 11.19
N CYS A 28 9.54 -2.24 10.58
CA CYS A 28 8.56 -3.07 11.28
C CYS A 28 9.18 -4.08 12.24
N ARG A 29 10.43 -4.51 12.05
CA ARG A 29 11.15 -5.34 13.03
C ARG A 29 11.41 -4.61 14.35
N LEU A 30 11.50 -3.29 14.32
CA LEU A 30 11.67 -2.45 15.52
C LEU A 30 10.34 -2.24 16.26
N GLN A 31 9.20 -2.59 15.64
CA GLN A 31 7.89 -2.51 16.27
C GLN A 31 7.51 -3.90 16.79
N ASP A 32 7.21 -4.01 18.09
CA ASP A 32 6.86 -5.30 18.72
C ASP A 32 5.48 -5.85 18.28
N ASP A 33 4.73 -5.10 17.46
CA ASP A 33 3.36 -5.43 17.03
C ASP A 33 3.27 -6.28 15.75
N VAL A 34 4.39 -6.58 15.08
CA VAL A 34 4.38 -7.32 13.81
C VAL A 34 4.97 -8.72 13.92
N SER A 35 4.22 -9.72 13.43
CA SER A 35 4.69 -11.11 13.39
C SER A 35 5.92 -11.28 12.48
N LYS A 36 6.99 -11.86 13.04
CA LYS A 36 8.25 -12.17 12.31
C LYS A 36 8.01 -12.97 11.02
N LYS A 37 7.06 -13.92 11.05
CA LYS A 37 6.70 -14.73 9.89
C LYS A 37 6.15 -13.89 8.73
N THR A 38 5.34 -12.87 9.05
CA THR A 38 4.78 -11.98 8.04
C THR A 38 5.85 -11.06 7.45
N LEU A 39 6.83 -10.63 8.26
CA LEU A 39 7.96 -9.82 7.82
C LEU A 39 8.86 -10.57 6.85
N GLU A 40 9.18 -11.83 7.15
CA GLU A 40 9.93 -12.70 6.24
C GLU A 40 9.19 -12.88 4.92
N LYS A 41 7.88 -13.14 4.98
CA LYS A 41 7.05 -13.31 3.80
C LYS A 41 7.07 -12.09 2.89
N ILE A 42 6.91 -10.88 3.43
CA ILE A 42 6.99 -9.65 2.63
C ILE A 42 8.38 -9.46 2.06
N GLY A 43 9.43 -9.69 2.84
CA GLY A 43 10.80 -9.53 2.36
C GLY A 43 11.16 -10.45 1.18
N GLN A 44 10.54 -11.63 1.10
CA GLN A 44 10.84 -12.64 0.09
C GLN A 44 9.85 -12.67 -1.07
N GLU A 45 8.55 -12.59 -0.77
CA GLU A 45 7.47 -12.89 -1.71
C GLU A 45 6.73 -11.64 -2.20
N TYR A 46 7.14 -10.42 -1.81
CA TYR A 46 6.37 -9.20 -2.15
C TYR A 46 6.05 -9.09 -3.65
N ARG A 47 7.03 -9.40 -4.50
CA ARG A 47 6.89 -9.32 -5.97
C ARG A 47 6.11 -10.47 -6.59
N ASP A 48 5.88 -11.55 -5.86
CA ASP A 48 5.18 -12.74 -6.34
C ASP A 48 3.65 -12.56 -6.32
N HIS A 49 3.18 -11.48 -5.67
CA HIS A 49 1.78 -11.17 -5.51
C HIS A 49 1.46 -9.73 -5.91
N SER A 50 0.20 -9.48 -6.29
CA SER A 50 -0.25 -8.12 -6.62
C SER A 50 -0.34 -7.24 -5.36
N PRO A 51 -0.23 -5.91 -5.49
CA PRO A 51 -0.38 -5.00 -4.35
C PRO A 51 -1.73 -5.15 -3.64
N ILE A 52 -2.81 -5.44 -4.38
CA ILE A 52 -4.14 -5.70 -3.80
C ILE A 52 -4.16 -6.98 -2.96
N TRP A 53 -3.43 -8.02 -3.36
CA TRP A 53 -3.33 -9.25 -2.58
C TRP A 53 -2.72 -8.97 -1.19
N TRP A 54 -1.67 -8.15 -1.14
CA TRP A 54 -1.08 -7.70 0.12
C TRP A 54 -2.01 -6.79 0.92
N TYR A 55 -2.77 -5.91 0.25
CA TYR A 55 -3.71 -4.99 0.89
C TYR A 55 -4.94 -5.70 1.49
N THR A 56 -5.38 -6.80 0.90
CA THR A 56 -6.58 -7.54 1.33
C THR A 56 -6.27 -8.78 2.17
N GLY A 57 -5.02 -9.24 2.16
CA GLY A 57 -4.57 -10.37 2.96
C GLY A 57 -4.54 -10.09 4.47
N PRO A 58 -4.49 -11.14 5.31
CA PRO A 58 -4.47 -11.03 6.77
C PRO A 58 -3.08 -10.63 7.31
N TYR A 59 -2.50 -9.56 6.77
CA TYR A 59 -1.17 -9.05 7.12
C TYR A 59 -1.25 -7.62 7.66
N PHE A 60 -0.14 -7.14 8.23
CA PHE A 60 -0.08 -5.80 8.85
C PHE A 60 -0.18 -4.64 7.84
N ILE A 61 -0.06 -4.91 6.54
CA ILE A 61 0.02 -3.87 5.49
C ILE A 61 -1.24 -3.01 5.45
N TYR A 62 -2.43 -3.62 5.50
CA TYR A 62 -3.68 -2.88 5.55
C TYR A 62 -3.77 -1.96 6.77
N SER A 63 -3.53 -2.52 7.95
CA SER A 63 -3.67 -1.78 9.21
C SER A 63 -2.62 -0.68 9.35
N MET A 64 -1.37 -0.96 8.97
CA MET A 64 -0.27 0.00 9.02
C MET A 64 -0.50 1.17 8.05
N LEU A 65 -0.91 0.89 6.81
CA LEU A 65 -1.19 1.93 5.83
C LEU A 65 -2.35 2.83 6.30
N ASN A 66 -3.45 2.21 6.73
CA ASN A 66 -4.62 2.96 7.19
C ASN A 66 -4.33 3.74 8.48
N ARG A 67 -3.48 3.23 9.38
CA ARG A 67 -3.00 3.97 10.56
C ARG A 67 -2.17 5.17 10.14
N GLY A 68 -1.16 4.97 9.29
CA GLY A 68 -0.28 6.04 8.79
C GLY A 68 -1.06 7.17 8.12
N LEU A 69 -2.02 6.84 7.26
CA LEU A 69 -2.87 7.83 6.59
C LEU A 69 -3.85 8.53 7.55
N ARG A 70 -4.43 7.82 8.52
CA ARG A 70 -5.38 8.39 9.48
C ARG A 70 -4.72 9.36 10.46
N GLU A 71 -3.53 9.00 10.92
CA GLU A 71 -2.76 9.77 11.90
C GLU A 71 -1.83 10.79 11.23
N MET A 72 -1.77 10.80 9.88
CA MET A 72 -0.80 11.59 9.11
C MET A 72 0.65 11.35 9.57
N ASN A 73 0.97 10.11 9.94
CA ASN A 73 2.30 9.73 10.39
C ASN A 73 3.24 9.66 9.18
N VAL A 74 4.08 10.69 9.03
CA VAL A 74 4.97 10.87 7.87
C VAL A 74 5.97 9.72 7.75
N ASP A 75 6.51 9.20 8.85
CA ASP A 75 7.47 8.09 8.81
C ASP A 75 6.83 6.84 8.21
N ILE A 76 5.61 6.50 8.65
CA ILE A 76 4.85 5.36 8.08
C ILE A 76 4.53 5.63 6.60
N ILE A 77 4.05 6.82 6.26
CA ILE A 77 3.65 7.16 4.89
C ILE A 77 4.85 7.06 3.94
N LEU A 78 6.02 7.57 4.33
CA LEU A 78 7.24 7.49 3.52
C LEU A 78 7.75 6.06 3.40
N LYS A 79 7.79 5.28 4.49
CA LYS A 79 8.19 3.86 4.43
C LYS A 79 7.23 3.01 3.60
N MET A 80 5.97 3.39 3.52
CA MET A 80 4.96 2.73 2.68
C MET A 80 4.80 3.39 1.30
N GLY A 81 5.61 4.39 0.94
CA GLY A 81 5.47 5.17 -0.30
C GLY A 81 5.48 4.28 -1.55
N PHE A 82 6.45 3.36 -1.65
CA PHE A 82 6.53 2.38 -2.74
C PHE A 82 5.24 1.55 -2.83
N PHE A 83 4.70 1.10 -1.70
CA PHE A 83 3.47 0.30 -1.67
C PHE A 83 2.25 1.13 -2.07
N ILE A 84 2.15 2.38 -1.62
CA ILE A 84 1.08 3.31 -2.01
C ILE A 84 1.09 3.52 -3.53
N ARG A 85 2.28 3.74 -4.12
CA ARG A 85 2.45 3.87 -5.57
C ARG A 85 2.00 2.62 -6.30
N HIS A 86 2.44 1.44 -5.86
CA HIS A 86 2.07 0.17 -6.47
C HIS A 86 0.57 -0.10 -6.39
N LEU A 87 -0.02 0.14 -5.21
CA LEU A 87 -1.45 -0.04 -4.97
C LEU A 87 -2.27 0.94 -5.81
N HIS A 88 -1.85 2.21 -5.88
CA HIS A 88 -2.52 3.21 -6.70
C HIS A 88 -2.51 2.83 -8.18
N ASN A 89 -1.34 2.48 -8.72
CA ASN A 89 -1.19 2.11 -10.13
C ASN A 89 -2.03 0.86 -10.47
N HIS A 90 -2.04 -0.14 -9.57
CA HIS A 90 -2.82 -1.35 -9.77
C HIS A 90 -4.33 -1.09 -9.71
N ILE A 91 -4.81 -0.24 -8.78
CA ILE A 91 -6.23 0.16 -8.72
C ILE A 91 -6.63 0.95 -9.96
N THR A 92 -5.78 1.87 -10.44
CA THR A 92 -6.03 2.66 -11.65
C THR A 92 -6.16 1.75 -12.88
N GLU A 93 -5.30 0.74 -13.00
CA GLU A 93 -5.39 -0.23 -14.09
C GLU A 93 -6.66 -1.08 -14.02
N LEU A 94 -7.02 -1.58 -12.83
CA LEU A 94 -8.27 -2.32 -12.64
C LEU A 94 -9.50 -1.46 -12.93
N HIS A 95 -9.46 -0.18 -12.54
CA HIS A 95 -10.53 0.76 -12.82
C HIS A 95 -10.71 0.97 -14.33
N ARG A 96 -9.61 1.14 -15.07
CA ARG A 96 -9.62 1.23 -16.54
C ARG A 96 -10.24 -0.02 -17.17
N GLN A 97 -9.79 -1.20 -16.75
CA GLN A 97 -10.34 -2.49 -17.21
C GLN A 97 -11.84 -2.62 -16.90
N GLN A 98 -12.29 -2.13 -15.74
CA GLN A 98 -13.70 -2.16 -15.38
C GLN A 98 -14.53 -1.19 -16.25
N GLN A 99 -14.01 0.01 -16.54
CA GLN A 99 -14.69 0.98 -17.40
C GLN A 99 -14.86 0.47 -18.83
N ASP A 100 -13.89 -0.30 -19.34
CA ASP A 100 -13.98 -0.91 -20.66
C ASP A 100 -15.05 -2.03 -20.73
N ASN A 101 -15.37 -2.66 -19.60
CA ASN A 101 -16.19 -3.88 -19.53
C ASN A 101 -17.57 -3.72 -18.83
N MET A 102 -17.88 -2.58 -18.20
CA MET A 102 -19.13 -2.37 -17.46
C MET A 102 -19.71 -0.95 -17.58
N PRO A 103 -21.03 -0.77 -17.35
CA PRO A 103 -21.66 0.55 -17.34
C PRO A 103 -21.15 1.44 -16.19
N THR A 104 -21.18 2.76 -16.43
CA THR A 104 -20.47 3.83 -15.71
C THR A 104 -20.82 4.02 -14.22
N LYS A 105 -21.82 3.32 -13.69
CA LYS A 105 -22.29 3.45 -12.30
C LYS A 105 -22.19 2.11 -11.56
N LEU A 106 -21.28 2.06 -10.59
CA LEU A 106 -21.17 0.97 -9.62
C LEU A 106 -21.77 1.42 -8.29
N GLN A 107 -22.85 0.76 -7.86
CA GLN A 107 -23.40 0.95 -6.51
C GLN A 107 -22.73 -0.04 -5.56
N VAL A 108 -22.17 0.47 -4.46
CA VAL A 108 -21.50 -0.32 -3.41
C VAL A 108 -22.12 -0.01 -2.05
N PHE A 109 -22.04 -0.99 -1.14
CA PHE A 109 -22.50 -0.86 0.24
C PHE A 109 -21.33 -1.11 1.18
N ARG A 110 -21.26 -0.32 2.26
CA ARG A 110 -20.29 -0.51 3.35
C ARG A 110 -21.09 -0.47 4.65
N GLY A 111 -20.93 -1.50 5.49
CA GLY A 111 -21.52 -1.49 6.83
C GLY A 111 -20.95 -0.33 7.66
N GLN A 112 -21.82 0.30 8.45
CA GLN A 112 -21.41 1.25 9.50
C GLN A 112 -21.19 0.51 10.81
#